data_AF-A0A1J1LN70-F1
#
_entry.id   AF-A0A1J1LN70-F1
#
_cell.length_a   1.000
_cell.length_b   1.000
_cell.length_c   1.000
_cell.angle_alpha   90.00
_cell.angle_beta   90.00
_cell.angle_gamma   90.00
#
_symmetry.space_group_name_H-M   'P 1'
#
loop_
_entity.id
_entity.type
_entity.pdbx_description
1 polymer ?
#
loop_
_entity_poly.entity_id
_entity_poly.type
_entity_poly.pdbx_seq_one_letter_code
_entity_poly.pdbx_strand_id
1 'polypeptide(L)'
;MNLNRWIKAISVLIFVFSLALITSPLSANAASSSYQLTCEDIDIYGSVLEATCRRRDQSLNQTDLLLKGIENIDGTLKVTSSWRPANFDQSCDDISIRGDVISARCRTRAGYYVSTSLRLTGIENIDGELQYTSEPTDEPVAFNEAEANEDVERIISEMRADQEFRSHFDNDQEFEDYLNRFRESWN
;
A
#
# COMPACT_ATOMS: atom_id res chain seq x y z
N MET A 1 -28.44 -66.01 12.36
CA MET A 1 -27.58 -65.12 13.18
C MET A 1 -27.48 -63.78 12.46
N ASN A 2 -28.02 -62.71 13.07
CA ASN A 2 -28.30 -61.42 12.42
C ASN A 2 -27.07 -60.50 12.40
N LEU A 3 -26.57 -60.22 11.19
CA LEU A 3 -25.45 -59.32 10.86
C LEU A 3 -25.83 -57.82 10.96
N ASN A 4 -27.06 -57.49 11.37
CA ASN A 4 -27.63 -56.14 11.33
C ASN A 4 -27.45 -55.34 12.64
N ARG A 5 -26.71 -55.87 13.62
CA ARG A 5 -26.50 -55.23 14.94
C ARG A 5 -25.23 -54.38 15.06
N TRP A 6 -24.30 -54.47 14.09
CA TRP A 6 -23.04 -53.73 14.13
C TRP A 6 -23.07 -52.40 13.36
N ILE A 7 -23.96 -52.25 12.38
CA ILE A 7 -24.06 -51.01 11.58
C ILE A 7 -24.67 -49.86 12.40
N LYS A 8 -25.54 -50.17 13.38
CA LYS A 8 -26.18 -49.14 14.22
C LYS A 8 -25.29 -48.56 15.32
N ALA A 9 -24.13 -49.16 15.58
CA ALA A 9 -23.19 -48.66 16.59
C ALA A 9 -22.16 -47.67 16.02
N ILE A 10 -21.98 -47.61 14.69
CA ILE A 10 -20.98 -46.77 14.04
C ILE A 10 -21.56 -45.41 13.62
N SER A 11 -22.88 -45.32 13.39
CA SER A 11 -23.54 -44.07 12.97
C SER A 11 -23.81 -43.06 14.09
N VAL A 12 -23.56 -43.40 15.36
CA VAL A 12 -23.83 -42.51 16.52
C VAL A 12 -22.55 -41.84 17.05
N LEU A 13 -21.36 -42.21 16.56
CA LEU A 13 -20.08 -41.68 17.07
C LEU A 13 -19.43 -40.58 16.19
N ILE A 14 -20.11 -40.12 15.14
CA ILE A 14 -19.59 -39.09 14.20
C ILE A 14 -20.47 -37.82 14.19
N PHE A 15 -21.46 -37.70 15.09
CA PHE A 15 -22.37 -36.55 15.15
C PHE A 15 -22.23 -35.68 16.41
N VAL A 16 -21.07 -35.73 17.07
CA VAL A 16 -20.69 -34.79 18.15
C VAL A 16 -19.21 -34.42 18.02
N PHE A 17 -18.77 -34.05 16.80
CA PHE A 17 -17.57 -33.22 16.67
C PHE A 17 -18.05 -31.81 16.40
N SER A 18 -18.14 -31.06 17.48
CA SER A 18 -18.52 -29.67 17.55
C SER A 18 -17.91 -28.88 16.40
N LEU A 19 -18.77 -28.35 15.53
CA LEU A 19 -18.41 -27.32 14.58
C LEU A 19 -18.16 -26.04 15.38
N ALA A 20 -17.00 -25.96 16.03
CA ALA A 20 -16.46 -24.70 16.51
C ALA A 20 -16.10 -23.91 15.25
N LEU A 21 -17.03 -23.06 14.80
CA LEU A 21 -16.74 -22.00 13.86
C LEU A 21 -15.71 -21.10 14.54
N ILE A 22 -14.44 -21.33 14.24
CA ILE A 22 -13.36 -20.41 14.55
C ILE A 22 -13.64 -19.18 13.69
N THR A 23 -14.41 -18.23 14.21
CA THR A 23 -14.43 -16.88 13.66
C THR A 23 -13.09 -16.27 14.05
N SER A 24 -12.04 -16.55 13.28
CA SER A 24 -10.85 -15.72 13.34
C SER A 24 -11.30 -14.30 13.02
N PRO A 25 -11.00 -13.30 13.87
CA PRO A 25 -11.15 -11.92 13.44
C PRO A 25 -10.29 -11.78 12.19
N LEU A 26 -10.91 -11.51 11.05
CA LEU A 26 -10.18 -10.94 9.92
C LEU A 26 -9.61 -9.64 10.47
N SER A 27 -8.33 -9.65 10.79
CA SER A 27 -7.56 -8.42 10.91
C SER A 27 -7.70 -7.77 9.54
N ALA A 28 -8.57 -6.77 9.45
CA ALA A 28 -8.56 -5.88 8.30
C ALA A 28 -7.28 -5.07 8.43
N ASN A 29 -6.17 -5.64 7.96
CA ASN A 29 -4.98 -4.86 7.68
C ASN A 29 -5.46 -3.78 6.70
N ALA A 30 -5.28 -2.51 7.08
CA ALA A 30 -5.68 -1.42 6.20
C ALA A 30 -4.86 -1.57 4.91
N ALA A 31 -5.55 -1.82 3.80
CA ALA A 31 -4.90 -1.95 2.51
C ALA A 31 -4.22 -0.62 2.16
N SER A 32 -3.13 -0.70 1.38
CA SER A 32 -2.56 0.45 0.70
C SER A 32 -3.67 1.23 -0.02
N SER A 33 -3.56 2.55 -0.02
CA SER A 33 -4.51 3.41 -0.71
C SER A 33 -4.44 3.16 -2.23
N SER A 34 -5.57 3.32 -2.93
CA SER A 34 -5.61 3.13 -4.39
C SER A 34 -6.14 4.34 -5.18
N TYR A 35 -6.41 5.47 -4.52
CA TYR A 35 -6.87 6.70 -5.17
C TYR A 35 -5.97 7.13 -6.34
N GLN A 36 -4.65 6.92 -6.23
CA GLN A 36 -3.65 7.27 -7.24
C GLN A 36 -3.84 6.58 -8.60
N LEU A 37 -4.64 5.50 -8.64
CA LEU A 37 -4.99 4.81 -9.89
C LEU A 37 -6.02 5.58 -10.73
N THR A 38 -6.75 6.51 -10.12
CA THR A 38 -7.88 7.22 -10.75
C THR A 38 -7.93 8.71 -10.45
N CYS A 39 -6.92 9.25 -9.78
CA CYS A 39 -6.73 10.67 -9.55
C CYS A 39 -5.43 11.16 -10.19
N GLU A 40 -5.43 12.42 -10.59
CA GLU A 40 -4.30 13.16 -11.14
C GLU A 40 -4.03 14.43 -10.33
N ASP A 41 -2.93 15.13 -10.62
CA ASP A 41 -2.51 16.34 -9.91
C ASP A 41 -2.49 16.16 -8.37
N ILE A 42 -1.98 15.02 -7.92
CA ILE A 42 -1.89 14.64 -6.51
C ILE A 42 -0.78 15.45 -5.85
N ASP A 43 -1.13 16.24 -4.84
CA ASP A 43 -0.21 17.05 -4.07
C ASP A 43 -0.57 17.06 -2.58
N ILE A 44 0.33 17.56 -1.73
CA ILE A 44 0.11 17.66 -0.29
C ILE A 44 0.53 19.05 0.22
N TYR A 45 -0.41 19.72 0.89
CA TYR A 45 -0.15 20.99 1.54
C TYR A 45 -0.37 20.87 3.06
N GLY A 46 0.74 20.89 3.81
CA GLY A 46 0.73 20.60 5.24
C GLY A 46 0.21 19.19 5.51
N SER A 47 -0.96 19.08 6.14
CA SER A 47 -1.65 17.82 6.44
C SER A 47 -2.85 17.53 5.51
N VAL A 48 -3.02 18.28 4.40
CA VAL A 48 -4.13 18.13 3.46
C VAL A 48 -3.62 17.49 2.15
N LEU A 49 -4.20 16.35 1.79
CA LEU A 49 -4.00 15.70 0.50
C LEU A 49 -4.98 16.30 -0.51
N GLU A 50 -4.48 16.82 -1.63
CA GLU A 50 -5.29 17.37 -2.71
C GLU A 50 -5.10 16.53 -3.97
N ALA A 51 -6.17 16.35 -4.75
CA ALA A 51 -6.10 15.68 -6.04
C ALA A 51 -7.29 16.06 -6.93
N THR A 52 -7.17 15.77 -8.23
CA THR A 52 -8.27 15.77 -9.19
C THR A 52 -8.66 14.33 -9.48
N CYS A 53 -9.82 13.89 -8.99
CA CYS A 53 -10.25 12.51 -9.04
C CYS A 53 -11.36 12.27 -10.08
N ARG A 54 -11.30 11.13 -10.77
CA ARG A 54 -12.28 10.75 -11.80
C ARG A 54 -13.55 10.17 -11.19
N ARG A 55 -14.71 10.69 -11.60
CA ARG A 55 -16.05 10.17 -11.28
C ARG A 55 -16.40 8.96 -12.15
N ARG A 56 -17.47 8.22 -11.80
CA ARG A 56 -17.95 7.08 -12.59
C ARG A 56 -18.42 7.46 -13.99
N ASP A 57 -18.91 8.69 -14.17
CA ASP A 57 -19.32 9.24 -15.46
C ASP A 57 -18.15 9.79 -16.30
N GLN A 58 -16.90 9.55 -15.86
CA GLN A 58 -15.64 10.03 -16.44
C GLN A 58 -15.37 11.53 -16.29
N SER A 59 -16.26 12.30 -15.63
CA SER A 59 -15.94 13.68 -15.27
C SER A 59 -14.88 13.74 -14.17
N LEU A 60 -14.22 14.89 -14.05
CA LEU A 60 -13.18 15.13 -13.04
C LEU A 60 -13.72 15.99 -11.92
N ASN A 61 -13.22 15.75 -10.70
CA ASN A 61 -13.57 16.51 -9.52
C ASN A 61 -12.32 16.82 -8.70
N GLN A 62 -12.07 18.10 -8.44
CA GLN A 62 -11.05 18.50 -7.49
C GLN A 62 -11.56 18.21 -6.08
N THR A 63 -10.75 17.53 -5.28
CA THR A 63 -11.09 17.06 -3.94
C THR A 63 -9.88 17.18 -3.03
N ASP A 64 -10.15 17.42 -1.76
CA ASP A 64 -9.15 17.43 -0.70
C ASP A 64 -9.55 16.48 0.43
N LEU A 65 -8.55 16.01 1.18
CA LEU A 65 -8.74 15.17 2.35
C LEU A 65 -7.73 15.55 3.44
N LEU A 66 -8.24 15.99 4.59
CA LEU A 66 -7.42 16.16 5.79
C LEU A 66 -6.94 14.80 6.30
N LEU A 67 -5.62 14.60 6.29
CA LEU A 67 -5.01 13.38 6.77
C LEU A 67 -5.18 13.25 8.29
N LYS A 68 -5.24 12.00 8.76
CA LYS A 68 -5.50 11.67 10.16
C LYS A 68 -4.32 10.99 10.83
N GLY A 69 -4.00 11.49 12.02
CA GLY A 69 -3.17 10.87 13.04
C GLY A 69 -1.74 10.55 12.65
N ILE A 70 -1.23 11.16 11.59
CA ILE A 70 0.18 11.14 11.24
C ILE A 70 0.90 12.18 12.10
N GLU A 71 1.86 11.73 12.89
CA GLU A 71 2.68 12.55 13.77
C GLU A 71 4.17 12.30 13.48
N ASN A 72 5.01 13.30 13.82
CA ASN A 72 6.45 13.12 13.87
C ASN A 72 6.88 12.61 15.25
N ILE A 73 7.35 11.36 15.30
CA ILE A 73 7.89 10.73 16.50
C ILE A 73 9.40 10.64 16.39
N ASP A 74 10.09 11.64 16.95
CA ASP A 74 11.56 11.71 17.00
C ASP A 74 12.24 11.58 15.62
N GLY A 75 11.70 12.28 14.63
CA GLY A 75 12.16 12.27 13.24
C GLY A 75 11.52 11.20 12.34
N THR A 76 10.62 10.38 12.88
CA THR A 76 9.93 9.32 12.11
C THR A 76 8.46 9.64 11.97
N LEU A 77 7.92 9.67 10.75
CA LEU A 77 6.47 9.74 10.53
C LEU A 77 5.81 8.46 11.03
N LYS A 78 4.75 8.59 11.84
CA LYS A 78 3.98 7.45 12.35
C LYS A 78 2.51 7.77 12.44
N VAL A 79 1.66 6.76 12.23
CA VAL A 79 0.24 6.84 12.59
C VAL A 79 0.07 6.53 14.09
N THR A 80 -0.38 7.51 14.86
CA THR A 80 -0.60 7.41 16.31
C THR A 80 -2.08 7.33 16.70
N SER A 81 -2.98 7.69 15.79
CA SER A 81 -4.44 7.65 16.00
C SER A 81 -5.20 7.60 14.67
N SER A 82 -6.46 7.16 14.67
CA SER A 82 -7.29 7.12 13.46
C SER A 82 -8.33 8.24 13.38
N TRP A 83 -8.42 9.10 14.41
CA TRP A 83 -9.48 10.11 14.53
C TRP A 83 -9.00 11.55 14.71
N ARG A 84 -7.73 11.79 15.06
CA ARG A 84 -7.20 13.15 15.16
C ARG A 84 -6.68 13.61 13.82
N PRO A 85 -6.71 14.92 13.49
CA PRO A 85 -5.94 15.45 12.38
C PRO A 85 -4.47 15.09 12.51
N ALA A 86 -3.82 14.85 11.37
CA ALA A 86 -2.36 14.81 11.29
C ALA A 86 -1.76 16.16 11.70
N ASN A 87 -0.53 16.12 12.21
CA ASN A 87 0.18 17.31 12.68
C ASN A 87 1.70 17.26 12.41
N PHE A 88 2.17 16.27 11.65
CA PHE A 88 3.59 16.09 11.35
C PHE A 88 4.19 17.34 10.68
N ASP A 89 3.38 18.06 9.89
CA ASP A 89 3.72 19.31 9.21
C ASP A 89 4.16 20.44 10.16
N GLN A 90 3.83 20.36 11.45
CA GLN A 90 4.31 21.31 12.46
C GLN A 90 5.81 21.17 12.78
N SER A 91 6.42 20.05 12.40
CA SER A 91 7.81 19.72 12.76
C SER A 91 8.58 19.00 11.66
N CYS A 92 8.03 18.97 10.44
CA CYS A 92 8.64 18.40 9.26
C CYS A 92 8.65 19.44 8.14
N ASP A 93 9.73 19.43 7.35
CA ASP A 93 9.95 20.26 6.17
C ASP A 93 10.07 19.36 4.92
N ASP A 94 10.08 19.96 3.73
CA ASP A 94 10.21 19.26 2.44
C ASP A 94 9.22 18.10 2.27
N ILE A 95 7.97 18.36 2.67
CA ILE A 95 6.87 17.41 2.57
C ILE A 95 6.52 17.24 1.10
N SER A 96 6.44 15.99 0.65
CA SER A 96 6.08 15.64 -0.72
C SER A 96 5.31 14.32 -0.71
N ILE A 97 4.54 14.07 -1.77
CA ILE A 97 3.84 12.80 -1.96
C ILE A 97 4.12 12.23 -3.35
N ARG A 98 4.29 10.91 -3.41
CA ARG A 98 4.39 10.16 -4.66
C ARG A 98 3.51 8.92 -4.56
N GLY A 99 2.45 8.88 -5.38
CA GLY A 99 1.42 7.85 -5.25
C GLY A 99 0.73 7.99 -3.90
N ASP A 100 0.85 6.96 -3.06
CA ASP A 100 0.37 6.88 -1.70
C ASP A 100 1.48 7.03 -0.64
N VAL A 101 2.71 7.38 -1.02
CA VAL A 101 3.84 7.52 -0.08
C VAL A 101 4.16 8.99 0.18
N ILE A 102 4.00 9.42 1.42
CA ILE A 102 4.48 10.73 1.90
C ILE A 102 5.95 10.60 2.24
N SER A 103 6.76 11.58 1.83
CA SER A 103 8.15 11.74 2.24
C SER A 103 8.35 13.14 2.81
N ALA A 104 9.14 13.24 3.88
CA ALA A 104 9.46 14.52 4.52
C ALA A 104 10.82 14.47 5.23
N ARG A 105 11.33 15.64 5.61
CA ARG A 105 12.41 15.76 6.59
C ARG A 105 11.83 16.17 7.94
N CYS A 106 11.89 15.31 8.94
CA CYS A 106 11.27 15.53 10.23
C CYS A 106 12.29 15.81 11.32
N ARG A 107 11.97 16.75 12.22
CA ARG A 107 12.84 17.15 13.32
C ARG A 107 12.85 16.11 14.44
N THR A 108 14.03 15.68 14.86
CA THR A 108 14.23 14.82 16.03
C THR A 108 14.11 15.61 17.33
N ARG A 109 13.99 14.92 18.47
CA ARG A 109 14.03 15.50 19.82
C ARG A 109 15.35 16.21 20.11
N ALA A 110 16.44 15.74 19.50
CA ALA A 110 17.76 16.38 19.56
C ALA A 110 17.86 17.62 18.65
N GLY A 111 16.86 17.88 17.81
CA GLY A 111 16.68 19.12 17.07
C GLY A 111 17.23 19.11 15.64
N TYR A 112 17.87 18.04 15.19
CA TYR A 112 18.30 17.86 13.79
C TYR A 112 17.18 17.21 12.95
N TYR A 113 17.26 17.36 11.63
CA TYR A 113 16.27 16.82 10.70
C TYR A 113 16.75 15.51 10.07
N VAL A 114 15.85 14.54 9.92
CA VAL A 114 16.11 13.27 9.23
C VAL A 114 15.03 12.99 8.20
N SER A 115 15.40 12.35 7.09
CA SER A 115 14.43 11.93 6.07
C SER A 115 13.62 10.74 6.57
N THR A 116 12.32 10.76 6.30
CA THR A 116 11.38 9.71 6.67
C THR A 116 10.26 9.66 5.64
N SER A 117 9.64 8.48 5.53
CA SER A 117 8.52 8.25 4.62
C SER A 117 7.48 7.39 5.31
N LEU A 118 6.22 7.57 4.91
CA LEU A 118 5.07 6.82 5.41
C LEU A 118 4.11 6.54 4.25
N ARG A 119 3.67 5.29 4.13
CA ARG A 119 2.62 4.91 3.17
C ARG A 119 1.26 5.24 3.76
N LEU A 120 0.43 5.93 2.99
CA LEU A 120 -0.96 6.20 3.30
C LEU A 120 -1.80 4.95 3.05
N THR A 121 -2.59 4.56 4.04
CA THR A 121 -3.51 3.42 3.94
C THR A 121 -4.97 3.86 4.00
N GLY A 122 -5.82 3.09 3.32
CA GLY A 122 -7.26 3.24 3.42
C GLY A 122 -7.85 4.50 2.80
N ILE A 123 -7.18 5.17 1.87
CA ILE A 123 -7.73 6.32 1.13
C ILE A 123 -8.10 5.90 -0.29
N GLU A 124 -9.33 6.18 -0.70
CA GLU A 124 -9.85 5.80 -2.00
C GLU A 124 -10.57 6.95 -2.68
N ASN A 125 -10.62 6.90 -4.01
CA ASN A 125 -11.50 7.74 -4.81
C ASN A 125 -12.91 7.14 -4.86
N ILE A 126 -13.87 7.79 -4.20
CA ILE A 126 -15.27 7.40 -4.21
C ILE A 126 -16.08 8.40 -5.05
N ASP A 127 -16.24 8.08 -6.33
CA ASP A 127 -17.02 8.87 -7.30
C ASP A 127 -16.56 10.34 -7.42
N GLY A 128 -15.24 10.55 -7.42
CA GLY A 128 -14.58 11.86 -7.51
C GLY A 128 -14.17 12.47 -6.16
N GLU A 129 -14.49 11.83 -5.04
CA GLU A 129 -14.19 12.36 -3.70
C GLU A 129 -13.16 11.47 -3.00
N LEU A 130 -12.09 12.04 -2.47
CA LEU A 130 -11.14 11.31 -1.62
C LEU A 130 -11.80 10.96 -0.29
N GLN A 131 -11.80 9.68 0.08
CA GLN A 131 -12.41 9.21 1.32
C GLN A 131 -11.58 8.14 2.01
N TYR A 132 -11.62 8.16 3.34
CA TYR A 132 -11.17 7.03 4.14
C TYR A 132 -12.16 5.86 4.02
N THR A 133 -11.70 4.71 3.55
CA THR A 133 -12.44 3.44 3.51
C THR A 133 -11.98 2.46 4.59
N SER A 134 -10.84 2.72 5.22
CA SER A 134 -10.36 2.04 6.43
C SER A 134 -9.59 3.02 7.33
N GLU A 135 -9.28 2.58 8.56
CA GLU A 135 -8.49 3.39 9.49
C GLU A 135 -7.04 3.50 9.01
N PRO A 136 -6.39 4.67 9.12
CA PRO A 136 -4.97 4.79 8.82
C PRO A 136 -4.16 3.92 9.78
N THR A 137 -3.10 3.32 9.27
CA THR A 137 -2.23 2.41 10.02
C THR A 137 -0.77 2.78 9.82
N ASP A 138 0.04 2.52 10.84
CA ASP A 138 1.50 2.54 10.74
C ASP A 138 1.97 1.19 10.12
N GLU A 139 1.35 0.79 9.00
CA GLU A 139 1.83 -0.35 8.22
C GLU A 139 3.29 -0.02 7.89
N PRO A 140 4.26 -0.83 8.35
CA PRO A 140 5.64 -0.59 7.98
C PRO A 140 5.67 -0.48 6.47
N VAL A 141 6.39 0.52 5.95
CA VAL A 141 6.89 0.46 4.57
C VAL A 141 7.87 -0.71 4.57
N ALA A 142 7.33 -1.93 4.56
CA ALA A 142 8.10 -3.11 4.35
C ALA A 142 8.68 -2.87 2.96
N PHE A 143 10.00 -2.79 2.87
CA PHE A 143 10.67 -3.34 1.69
C PHE A 143 10.32 -4.82 1.68
N ASN A 144 9.12 -5.13 1.22
CA ASN A 144 8.75 -6.46 0.82
C ASN A 144 9.51 -6.67 -0.47
N GLU A 145 10.63 -7.36 -0.34
CA GLU A 145 11.42 -7.87 -1.47
C GLU A 145 10.51 -8.48 -2.54
N ALA A 146 9.38 -9.09 -2.15
CA ALA A 146 8.34 -9.57 -3.06
C ALA A 146 7.61 -8.50 -3.91
N GLU A 147 7.20 -7.34 -3.34
CA GLU A 147 6.53 -6.26 -4.12
C GLU A 147 7.57 -5.40 -4.85
N ALA A 148 8.76 -5.19 -4.26
CA ALA A 148 9.90 -4.61 -4.96
C ALA A 148 10.29 -5.45 -6.18
N ASN A 149 10.27 -6.78 -6.07
CA ASN A 149 10.51 -7.69 -7.19
C ASN A 149 9.37 -7.67 -8.21
N GLU A 150 8.11 -7.50 -7.79
CA GLU A 150 6.99 -7.30 -8.71
C GLU A 150 7.15 -6.00 -9.53
N ASP A 151 7.62 -4.92 -8.89
CA ASP A 151 7.94 -3.65 -9.55
C ASP A 151 9.15 -3.76 -10.48
N VAL A 152 10.20 -4.49 -10.10
CA VAL A 152 11.37 -4.76 -10.95
C VAL A 152 10.96 -5.54 -12.20
N GLU A 153 10.13 -6.58 -12.06
CA GLU A 153 9.64 -7.33 -13.23
C GLU A 153 8.72 -6.48 -14.11
N ARG A 154 7.90 -5.61 -13.53
CA ARG A 154 7.11 -4.64 -14.29
C ARG A 154 8.01 -3.70 -15.10
N ILE A 155 9.04 -3.11 -14.49
CA ILE A 155 10.00 -2.24 -15.17
C ILE A 155 10.73 -3.00 -16.29
N ILE A 156 11.17 -4.23 -16.04
CA ILE A 156 11.80 -5.08 -17.06
C ILE A 156 10.84 -5.35 -18.22
N SER A 157 9.53 -5.54 -17.94
CA SER A 157 8.52 -5.73 -18.99
C SER A 157 8.33 -4.46 -19.85
N GLU A 158 8.36 -3.28 -19.23
CA GLU A 158 8.29 -1.98 -19.91
C GLU A 158 9.53 -1.78 -20.79
N MET A 159 10.73 -2.05 -20.27
CA MET A 159 12.00 -1.98 -21.02
C MET A 159 12.03 -2.94 -22.21
N ARG A 160 11.43 -4.13 -22.09
CA ARG A 160 11.28 -5.09 -23.20
C ARG A 160 10.29 -4.61 -24.27
N ALA A 161 9.29 -3.84 -23.88
CA ALA A 161 8.29 -3.27 -24.78
C ALA A 161 8.79 -2.01 -25.52
N ASP A 162 9.79 -1.33 -24.97
CA ASP A 162 10.41 -0.14 -25.56
C ASP A 162 11.39 -0.50 -26.70
N GLN A 163 10.96 -0.27 -27.94
CA GLN A 163 11.78 -0.52 -29.14
C GLN A 163 12.95 0.46 -29.28
N GLU A 164 12.81 1.70 -28.81
CA GLU A 164 13.85 2.72 -28.89
C GLU A 164 14.99 2.36 -27.94
N PHE A 165 14.66 2.02 -26.70
CA PHE A 165 15.62 1.55 -25.72
C PHE A 165 16.37 0.29 -26.20
N ARG A 166 15.63 -0.68 -26.76
CA ARG A 166 16.21 -1.91 -27.32
C ARG A 166 17.18 -1.67 -28.47
N SER A 167 16.98 -0.62 -29.25
CA SER A 167 17.85 -0.30 -30.40
C SER A 167 19.26 0.13 -30.01
N HIS A 168 19.51 0.43 -28.73
CA HIS A 168 20.84 0.80 -28.21
C HIS A 168 21.78 -0.39 -27.98
N PHE A 169 21.30 -1.63 -28.14
CA PHE A 169 22.08 -2.84 -27.90
C PHE A 169 22.44 -3.50 -29.23
N ASP A 170 23.64 -4.08 -29.34
CA ASP A 170 24.13 -4.64 -30.60
C ASP A 170 23.36 -5.92 -31.00
N ASN A 171 22.78 -6.62 -30.02
CA ASN A 171 21.98 -7.82 -30.22
C ASN A 171 21.08 -8.13 -29.01
N ASP A 172 20.11 -9.03 -29.20
CA ASP A 172 19.16 -9.42 -28.15
C ASP A 172 19.83 -10.05 -26.92
N GLN A 173 20.97 -10.74 -27.08
CA GLN A 173 21.68 -11.35 -25.95
C GLN A 173 22.26 -10.28 -25.02
N GLU A 174 22.86 -9.23 -25.57
CA GLU A 174 23.41 -8.13 -24.79
C GLU A 174 22.34 -7.37 -24.00
N PHE A 175 21.17 -7.18 -24.63
CA PHE A 175 20.01 -6.56 -23.99
C PHE A 175 19.49 -7.41 -22.81
N GLU A 176 19.31 -8.72 -23.00
CA GLU A 176 18.87 -9.61 -21.92
C GLU A 176 19.91 -9.73 -20.79
N ASP A 177 21.21 -9.72 -21.12
CA ASP A 177 22.28 -9.67 -20.12
C ASP A 177 22.24 -8.37 -19.29
N TYR A 178 21.88 -7.24 -19.91
CA TYR A 178 21.67 -5.98 -19.19
C TYR A 178 20.46 -6.07 -18.25
N LEU A 179 19.33 -6.60 -18.71
CA LEU A 179 18.13 -6.79 -17.88
C LEU A 179 18.41 -7.74 -16.70
N ASN A 180 19.22 -8.77 -16.89
CA ASN A 180 19.62 -9.67 -15.81
C ASN A 180 20.49 -8.98 -14.78
N ARG A 181 21.49 -8.19 -15.19
CA ARG A 181 22.29 -7.38 -14.25
C ARG A 181 21.45 -6.33 -13.53
N PHE A 182 20.49 -5.72 -14.22
CA PHE A 182 19.52 -4.83 -13.60
C PHE A 182 18.76 -5.58 -12.51
N ARG A 183 18.13 -6.72 -12.83
CA ARG A 183 17.44 -7.57 -11.84
C ARG A 183 18.32 -7.95 -10.65
N GLU A 184 19.56 -8.36 -10.88
CA GLU A 184 20.51 -8.74 -9.83
C GLU A 184 20.92 -7.56 -8.93
N SER A 185 20.90 -6.33 -9.43
CA SER A 185 21.21 -5.14 -8.62
C SER A 185 20.11 -4.79 -7.61
N TRP A 186 18.94 -5.41 -7.71
CA TRP A 186 17.78 -5.15 -6.86
C TRP A 186 17.40 -6.32 -5.94
N ASN A 187 18.12 -7.45 -6.01
CA ASN A 187 18.10 -8.54 -5.02
C ASN A 187 19.28 -8.41 -4.05
#